data_AF-A0A1I0V6Z1-F1
#
_entry.id   AF-A0A1I0V6Z1-F1
#
_cell.length_a   1.000
_cell.length_b   1.000
_cell.length_c   1.000
_cell.angle_alpha   90.00
_cell.angle_beta   90.00
_cell.angle_gamma   90.00
#
_symmetry.space_group_name_H-M   'P 1'
#
loop_
_entity.id
_entity.type
_entity.pdbx_description
1 polymer ?
#
loop_
_entity_poly.entity_id
_entity_poly.type
_entity_poly.pdbx_seq_one_letter_code
_entity_poly.pdbx_strand_id
1 'polypeptide(L)'
;MSSNNVKKKFYEDMQSFYDQQDKYNFLYAISKCEIREYLRGDGKYRKYSASDFYIAYEPTDTCRVIKDVFYAEEAKVGAVDMFFDYLRQMAEESALGAYLSFDYVGALKYEDKEHTIKIEPYKDILKALEETVANSLLKYRDELQDELRFPNGWNTVNPWDEIARRWNDVLGAAITVSNKQG
;
A
#
# COMPACT_ATOMS: atom_id res chain seq x y z
N MET A 1 -22.04 -1.34 35.10
CA MET A 1 -20.68 -1.91 35.06
C MET A 1 -19.71 -0.86 35.58
N SER A 2 -18.69 -1.25 36.36
CA SER A 2 -17.62 -0.34 36.79
C SER A 2 -16.85 0.21 35.59
N SER A 3 -16.37 1.46 35.66
CA SER A 3 -15.51 2.10 34.64
C SER A 3 -14.30 1.23 34.25
N ASN A 4 -13.74 0.48 35.21
CA ASN A 4 -12.64 -0.44 34.95
C ASN A 4 -13.03 -1.66 34.11
N ASN A 5 -14.27 -2.16 34.22
CA ASN A 5 -14.75 -3.28 33.43
C ASN A 5 -15.03 -2.87 31.97
N VAL A 6 -15.44 -1.62 31.74
CA VAL A 6 -15.65 -1.06 30.39
C VAL A 6 -14.32 -0.90 29.67
N LYS A 7 -13.30 -0.34 30.34
CA LYS A 7 -11.94 -0.21 29.77
C LYS A 7 -11.34 -1.57 29.45
N LYS A 8 -11.43 -2.53 30.37
CA LYS A 8 -10.88 -3.88 30.16
C LYS A 8 -11.51 -4.56 28.95
N LYS A 9 -12.85 -4.53 28.84
CA LYS A 9 -13.56 -5.10 27.68
C LYS A 9 -13.14 -4.42 26.38
N PHE A 10 -13.02 -3.10 26.36
CA PHE A 10 -12.56 -2.37 25.18
C PHE A 10 -11.16 -2.83 24.72
N TYR A 11 -10.20 -3.01 25.63
CA TYR A 11 -8.87 -3.51 25.26
C TYR A 11 -8.90 -4.96 24.77
N GLU A 12 -9.72 -5.83 25.37
CA GLU A 12 -9.89 -7.22 24.93
C GLU A 12 -10.51 -7.29 23.52
N ASP A 13 -11.53 -6.48 23.26
CA ASP A 13 -12.19 -6.40 21.94
C ASP A 13 -11.21 -5.85 20.87
N MET A 14 -10.41 -4.84 21.20
CA MET A 14 -9.37 -4.30 20.31
C MET A 14 -8.27 -5.32 20.02
N GLN A 15 -7.81 -6.06 21.03
CA GLN A 15 -6.80 -7.10 20.84
C GLN A 15 -7.35 -8.20 19.92
N SER A 16 -8.56 -8.70 20.18
CA SER A 16 -9.18 -9.71 19.33
C SER A 16 -9.40 -9.22 17.90
N PHE A 17 -9.65 -7.94 17.69
CA PHE A 17 -9.75 -7.34 16.35
C PHE A 17 -8.41 -7.41 15.62
N TYR A 18 -7.31 -6.99 16.26
CA TYR A 18 -5.98 -7.05 15.67
C TYR A 18 -5.49 -8.49 15.45
N ASP A 19 -5.76 -9.42 16.37
CA ASP A 19 -5.42 -10.83 16.20
C ASP A 19 -6.11 -11.44 14.95
N GLN A 20 -7.36 -11.06 14.69
CA GLN A 20 -8.07 -11.46 13.48
C GLN A 20 -7.48 -10.83 12.21
N GLN A 21 -6.91 -9.63 12.30
CA GLN A 21 -6.22 -8.99 11.18
C GLN A 21 -4.90 -9.69 10.84
N ASP A 22 -4.18 -10.14 11.85
CA ASP A 22 -2.88 -10.81 11.70
C ASP A 22 -3.05 -12.24 11.17
N LYS A 23 -4.23 -12.85 11.35
CA LYS A 23 -4.60 -14.10 10.68
C LYS A 23 -4.55 -13.98 9.15
N TYR A 24 -4.97 -12.84 8.60
CA TYR A 24 -5.01 -12.59 7.16
C TYR A 24 -3.75 -11.83 6.72
N ASN A 25 -2.58 -12.41 7.00
CA ASN A 25 -1.27 -11.87 6.66
C ASN A 25 -0.83 -12.24 5.24
N PHE A 26 0.33 -11.72 4.82
CA PHE A 26 0.85 -11.94 3.48
C PHE A 26 1.09 -13.42 3.15
N LEU A 27 1.59 -14.21 4.11
CA LEU A 27 1.76 -15.66 3.93
C LEU A 27 0.42 -16.37 3.71
N TYR A 28 -0.64 -15.94 4.40
CA TYR A 28 -1.99 -16.43 4.16
C TYR A 28 -2.44 -16.09 2.72
N ALA A 29 -2.25 -14.86 2.27
CA ALA A 29 -2.61 -14.44 0.92
C ALA A 29 -1.85 -15.24 -0.16
N ILE A 30 -0.55 -15.47 0.03
CA ILE A 30 0.25 -16.36 -0.82
C ILE A 30 -0.38 -17.77 -0.87
N SER A 31 -0.73 -18.35 0.29
CA SER A 31 -1.30 -19.70 0.37
C SER A 31 -2.66 -19.84 -0.34
N LYS A 32 -3.37 -18.73 -0.56
CA LYS A 32 -4.66 -18.67 -1.24
C LYS A 32 -4.57 -18.16 -2.67
N CYS A 33 -3.38 -17.76 -3.13
CA CYS A 33 -3.19 -17.07 -4.41
C CYS A 33 -4.01 -15.76 -4.50
N GLU A 34 -4.17 -15.07 -3.37
CA GLU A 34 -5.00 -13.85 -3.20
C GLU A 34 -4.13 -12.61 -2.90
N ILE A 35 -2.92 -12.53 -3.49
CA ILE A 35 -1.95 -11.45 -3.20
C ILE A 35 -2.48 -10.09 -3.64
N ARG A 36 -3.19 -10.01 -4.77
CA ARG A 36 -3.72 -8.74 -5.30
C ARG A 36 -4.80 -8.18 -4.39
N GLU A 37 -5.69 -9.05 -3.93
CA GLU A 37 -6.73 -8.74 -2.95
C GLU A 37 -6.11 -8.28 -1.64
N TYR A 38 -4.99 -8.90 -1.24
CA TYR A 38 -4.24 -8.48 -0.07
C TYR A 38 -3.67 -7.07 -0.20
N LEU A 39 -2.97 -6.78 -1.30
CA LEU A 39 -2.37 -5.46 -1.56
C LEU A 39 -3.41 -4.36 -1.79
N ARG A 40 -4.60 -4.71 -2.28
CA ARG A 40 -5.73 -3.78 -2.41
C ARG A 40 -6.48 -3.55 -1.11
N GLY A 41 -6.27 -4.40 -0.09
CA GLY A 41 -7.06 -4.35 1.13
C GLY A 41 -8.48 -4.88 0.98
N ASP A 42 -8.71 -5.84 0.09
CA ASP A 42 -10.05 -6.32 -0.22
C ASP A 42 -10.62 -7.16 0.93
N GLY A 43 -11.78 -6.74 1.45
CA GLY A 43 -12.54 -7.47 2.46
C GLY A 43 -11.72 -7.78 3.72
N LYS A 44 -11.42 -9.07 3.92
CA LYS A 44 -10.71 -9.58 5.11
C LYS A 44 -9.25 -9.13 5.20
N TYR A 45 -8.68 -8.66 4.09
CA TYR A 45 -7.27 -8.29 4.02
C TYR A 45 -6.98 -6.84 4.41
N ARG A 46 -8.02 -6.00 4.51
CA ARG A 46 -7.86 -4.60 4.89
C ARG A 46 -7.09 -4.48 6.21
N LYS A 47 -5.94 -3.81 6.19
CA LYS A 47 -5.20 -3.42 7.39
C LYS A 47 -5.66 -2.03 7.84
N TYR A 48 -5.85 -1.87 9.14
CA TYR A 48 -6.20 -0.57 9.74
C TYR A 48 -5.04 -0.04 10.55
N SER A 49 -4.89 1.29 10.59
CA SER A 49 -3.88 1.94 11.44
C SER A 49 -4.07 1.56 12.92
N ALA A 50 -2.95 1.40 13.62
CA ALA A 50 -2.91 1.19 15.07
C ALA A 50 -3.06 2.52 15.84
N SER A 51 -2.61 3.64 15.25
CA SER A 51 -2.80 4.97 15.79
C SER A 51 -3.96 5.65 15.06
N ASP A 52 -5.02 5.87 15.82
CA ASP A 52 -6.12 6.79 15.57
C ASP A 52 -7.37 6.31 14.82
N PHE A 53 -8.46 6.83 15.39
CA PHE A 53 -9.82 7.09 14.91
C PHE A 53 -9.94 7.70 13.50
N TYR A 54 -8.87 7.73 12.70
CA TYR A 54 -8.90 8.17 11.31
C TYR A 54 -9.38 7.03 10.42
N ILE A 55 -10.53 7.24 9.81
CA ILE A 55 -10.95 6.48 8.65
C ILE A 55 -9.89 6.74 7.58
N ALA A 56 -8.97 5.79 7.39
CA ALA A 56 -7.99 5.86 6.33
C ALA A 56 -8.73 6.03 5.00
N TYR A 57 -8.43 7.13 4.29
CA TYR A 57 -8.88 7.40 2.93
C TYR A 57 -8.43 6.30 1.95
N GLU A 58 -7.34 5.61 2.29
CA GLU A 58 -6.78 4.49 1.55
C GLU A 58 -7.53 3.17 1.83
N PRO A 59 -7.56 2.25 0.86
CA PRO A 59 -8.27 0.99 1.04
C PRO A 59 -7.61 0.07 2.07
N THR A 60 -6.33 0.27 2.39
CA THR A 60 -5.59 -0.42 3.44
C THR A 60 -4.43 0.44 3.97
N ASP A 61 -4.00 0.20 5.19
CA ASP A 61 -2.75 0.75 5.74
C ASP A 61 -1.53 0.09 5.06
N THR A 62 -0.90 0.83 4.14
CA THR A 62 0.24 0.38 3.34
C THR A 62 1.49 0.10 4.18
N CYS A 63 1.73 0.89 5.23
CA CYS A 63 2.82 0.72 6.19
C CYS A 63 2.73 -0.62 6.94
N ARG A 64 1.54 -0.98 7.43
CA ARG A 64 1.32 -2.31 8.05
C ARG A 64 1.49 -3.44 7.05
N VAL A 65 1.02 -3.28 5.82
CA VAL A 65 1.20 -4.28 4.76
C VAL A 65 2.68 -4.51 4.47
N ILE A 66 3.47 -3.44 4.33
CA ILE A 66 4.91 -3.51 4.07
C ILE A 66 5.63 -4.26 5.19
N LYS A 67 5.35 -3.93 6.46
CA LYS A 67 5.95 -4.64 7.61
C LYS A 67 5.63 -6.13 7.57
N ASP A 68 4.38 -6.50 7.31
CA ASP A 68 3.96 -7.89 7.20
C ASP A 68 4.67 -8.64 6.05
N VAL A 69 4.85 -7.99 4.89
CA VAL A 69 5.62 -8.54 3.77
C VAL A 69 7.08 -8.80 4.16
N PHE A 70 7.74 -7.84 4.81
CA PHE A 70 9.13 -7.99 5.22
C PHE A 70 9.31 -9.01 6.34
N TYR A 71 8.36 -9.15 7.26
CA TYR A 71 8.34 -10.25 8.22
C TYR A 71 8.14 -11.61 7.55
N ALA A 72 7.33 -11.68 6.49
CA ALA A 72 7.11 -12.91 5.74
C ALA A 72 8.38 -13.44 5.06
N GLU A 73 9.37 -12.59 4.75
CA GLU A 73 10.65 -12.99 4.16
C GLU A 73 11.42 -13.98 5.05
N GLU A 74 11.34 -13.84 6.37
CA GLU A 74 11.99 -14.76 7.32
C GLU A 74 11.39 -16.16 7.27
N ALA A 75 10.08 -16.26 7.01
CA ALA A 75 9.36 -17.52 6.92
C ALA A 75 9.34 -18.11 5.49
N LYS A 76 9.45 -17.26 4.47
CA LYS A 76 9.42 -17.61 3.06
C LYS A 76 10.32 -16.67 2.26
N VAL A 77 11.51 -17.16 1.93
CA VAL A 77 12.44 -16.48 1.02
C VAL A 77 11.76 -16.14 -0.30
N GLY A 78 11.93 -14.91 -0.76
CA GLY A 78 11.33 -14.36 -1.98
C GLY A 78 9.91 -13.82 -1.79
N ALA A 79 9.44 -13.65 -0.56
CA ALA A 79 8.16 -12.99 -0.28
C ALA A 79 8.22 -11.51 -0.70
N VAL A 80 9.31 -10.83 -0.39
CA VAL A 80 9.50 -9.42 -0.77
C VAL A 80 9.61 -9.28 -2.29
N ASP A 81 10.29 -10.20 -2.98
CA ASP A 81 10.35 -10.21 -4.45
C ASP A 81 8.97 -10.36 -5.09
N MET A 82 8.14 -11.28 -4.56
CA MET A 82 6.75 -11.42 -4.99
C MET A 82 5.97 -10.13 -4.80
N PHE A 83 6.12 -9.46 -3.65
CA PHE A 83 5.48 -8.18 -3.40
C PHE A 83 5.84 -7.14 -4.47
N PHE A 84 7.12 -6.95 -4.77
CA PHE A 84 7.56 -6.03 -5.84
C PHE A 84 6.99 -6.42 -7.21
N ASP A 85 7.01 -7.70 -7.57
CA ASP A 85 6.47 -8.19 -8.84
C ASP A 85 4.95 -7.93 -8.98
N TYR A 86 4.19 -8.07 -7.89
CA TYR A 86 2.76 -7.79 -7.89
C TYR A 86 2.46 -6.30 -7.95
N LEU A 87 3.25 -5.45 -7.27
CA LEU A 87 3.13 -4.00 -7.41
C LEU A 87 3.39 -3.54 -8.84
N ARG A 88 4.40 -4.12 -9.52
CA ARG A 88 4.68 -3.84 -10.93
C ARG A 88 3.48 -4.21 -11.81
N GLN A 89 2.98 -5.44 -11.68
CA GLN A 89 1.82 -5.92 -12.45
C GLN A 89 0.58 -5.05 -12.22
N MET A 90 0.29 -4.70 -10.96
CA MET A 90 -0.83 -3.82 -10.63
C MET A 90 -0.68 -2.45 -11.29
N ALA A 91 0.52 -1.86 -11.26
CA ALA A 91 0.77 -0.57 -11.86
C ALA A 91 0.48 -0.59 -13.37
N GLU A 92 0.92 -1.62 -14.07
CA GLU A 92 0.79 -1.72 -15.52
C GLU A 92 -0.64 -2.00 -15.98
N GLU A 93 -1.49 -2.60 -15.14
CA GLU A 93 -2.82 -3.10 -15.51
C GLU A 93 -3.94 -2.06 -15.48
N SER A 94 -3.87 -1.04 -14.62
CA SER A 94 -4.98 -0.09 -14.42
C SER A 94 -4.56 1.20 -13.71
N ALA A 95 -5.36 2.27 -13.88
CA ALA A 95 -5.20 3.51 -13.13
C ALA A 95 -5.22 3.31 -11.61
N LEU A 96 -6.17 2.52 -11.09
CA LEU A 96 -6.25 2.18 -9.67
C LEU A 96 -4.98 1.45 -9.19
N GLY A 97 -4.50 0.48 -9.98
CA GLY A 97 -3.28 -0.24 -9.64
C GLY A 97 -2.04 0.65 -9.68
N ALA A 98 -1.94 1.57 -10.65
CA ALA A 98 -0.86 2.55 -10.70
C ALA A 98 -0.86 3.50 -9.49
N TYR A 99 -2.04 3.98 -9.09
CA TYR A 99 -2.22 4.80 -7.89
C TYR A 99 -1.82 4.04 -6.61
N LEU A 100 -2.30 2.81 -6.42
CA LEU A 100 -1.95 2.02 -5.25
C LEU A 100 -0.45 1.70 -5.19
N SER A 101 0.16 1.33 -6.33
CA SER A 101 1.59 1.08 -6.38
C SER A 101 2.42 2.34 -6.09
N PHE A 102 1.94 3.52 -6.49
CA PHE A 102 2.54 4.81 -6.09
C PHE A 102 2.52 5.02 -4.57
N ASP A 103 1.39 4.75 -3.91
CA ASP A 103 1.30 4.86 -2.45
C ASP A 103 2.23 3.87 -1.75
N TYR A 104 2.34 2.63 -2.25
CA TYR A 104 3.29 1.66 -1.72
C TYR A 104 4.74 2.11 -1.87
N VAL A 105 5.14 2.70 -2.99
CA VAL A 105 6.48 3.26 -3.15
C VAL A 105 6.74 4.37 -2.13
N GLY A 106 5.78 5.25 -1.91
CA GLY A 106 5.88 6.31 -0.89
C GLY A 106 6.03 5.73 0.53
N ALA A 107 5.23 4.72 0.86
CA ALA A 107 5.28 4.05 2.15
C ALA A 107 6.59 3.27 2.35
N LEU A 108 7.15 2.64 1.31
CA LEU A 108 8.46 1.99 1.37
C LEU A 108 9.58 2.98 1.73
N LYS A 109 9.56 4.18 1.13
CA LYS A 109 10.52 5.24 1.46
C LYS A 109 10.37 5.74 2.88
N TYR A 110 9.14 5.86 3.36
CA TYR A 110 8.87 6.23 4.74
C TYR A 110 9.40 5.17 5.72
N GLU A 111 9.07 3.90 5.52
CA GLU A 111 9.50 2.82 6.41
C GLU A 111 11.02 2.58 6.36
N ASP A 112 11.67 2.79 5.22
CA ASP A 112 13.14 2.79 5.11
C ASP A 112 13.77 3.93 5.94
N LYS A 113 13.22 5.14 5.84
CA LYS A 113 13.67 6.31 6.61
C LYS A 113 13.48 6.10 8.12
N GLU A 114 12.38 5.47 8.52
CA GLU A 114 12.11 5.12 9.93
C GLU A 114 12.86 3.86 10.38
N HIS A 115 13.65 3.23 9.50
CA HIS A 115 14.46 2.04 9.77
C HIS A 115 13.66 0.85 10.31
N THR A 116 12.41 0.71 9.87
CA THR A 116 11.51 -0.38 10.31
C THR A 116 11.58 -1.60 9.39
N ILE A 117 12.14 -1.44 8.19
CA ILE A 117 12.39 -2.49 7.21
C ILE A 117 13.83 -2.44 6.70
N LYS A 118 14.31 -3.53 6.10
CA LYS A 118 15.64 -3.62 5.50
C LYS A 118 15.53 -3.58 3.97
N ILE A 119 15.42 -2.38 3.40
CA ILE A 119 15.24 -2.21 1.95
C ILE A 119 16.51 -2.41 1.13
N GLU A 120 17.70 -2.29 1.74
CA GLU A 120 19.00 -2.30 1.05
C GLU A 120 19.16 -3.39 -0.02
N PRO A 121 18.78 -4.67 0.24
CA PRO A 121 18.92 -5.74 -0.76
C PRO A 121 18.04 -5.56 -2.00
N TYR A 122 17.03 -4.70 -1.93
CA TYR A 122 15.99 -4.52 -2.94
C TYR A 122 16.06 -3.16 -3.64
N LYS A 123 17.11 -2.36 -3.42
CA LYS A 123 17.22 -1.00 -4.00
C LYS A 123 17.08 -0.96 -5.52
N ASP A 124 17.71 -1.90 -6.22
CA ASP A 124 17.64 -1.97 -7.68
C ASP A 124 16.23 -2.34 -8.17
N ILE A 125 15.55 -3.25 -7.45
CA ILE A 125 14.17 -3.64 -7.74
C ILE A 125 13.21 -2.49 -7.45
N LEU A 126 13.39 -1.78 -6.34
CA LEU A 126 12.61 -0.59 -5.99
C LEU A 126 12.76 0.49 -7.07
N LYS A 127 13.99 0.73 -7.55
CA LYS A 127 14.22 1.69 -8.64
C LYS A 127 13.49 1.28 -9.93
N ALA A 128 13.54 0.01 -10.30
CA ALA A 128 12.79 -0.49 -11.46
C ALA A 128 11.27 -0.36 -11.28
N LEU A 129 10.77 -0.55 -10.05
CA LEU A 129 9.37 -0.32 -9.71
C LEU A 129 9.01 1.17 -9.84
N GLU A 130 9.83 2.10 -9.34
CA GLU A 130 9.62 3.55 -9.48
C GLU A 130 9.47 3.95 -10.96
N GLU A 131 10.34 3.45 -11.83
CA GLU A 131 10.26 3.70 -13.28
C GLU A 131 8.98 3.13 -13.89
N THR A 132 8.58 1.92 -13.51
CA THR A 132 7.33 1.30 -13.98
C THR A 132 6.11 2.11 -13.53
N VAL A 133 6.07 2.48 -12.25
CA VAL A 133 4.96 3.24 -11.66
C VAL A 133 4.85 4.59 -12.34
N ALA A 134 5.96 5.30 -12.55
CA ALA A 134 5.95 6.58 -13.24
C ALA A 134 5.37 6.49 -14.66
N ASN A 135 5.83 5.52 -15.44
CA ASN A 135 5.33 5.29 -16.80
C ASN A 135 3.83 4.94 -16.80
N SER A 136 3.40 4.15 -15.82
CA SER A 136 2.00 3.75 -15.67
C SER A 136 1.11 4.92 -15.27
N LEU A 137 1.54 5.75 -14.32
CA LEU A 137 0.81 6.96 -13.92
C LEU A 137 0.64 7.93 -15.09
N LEU A 138 1.68 8.10 -15.92
CA LEU A 138 1.59 8.93 -17.13
C LEU A 138 0.67 8.31 -18.18
N LYS A 139 0.71 6.99 -18.36
CA LYS A 139 -0.17 6.24 -19.26
C LYS A 139 -1.64 6.40 -18.86
N TYR A 140 -1.94 6.36 -17.56
CA TYR A 140 -3.29 6.44 -17.02
C TYR A 140 -3.69 7.84 -16.56
N ARG A 141 -2.97 8.89 -16.98
CA ARG A 141 -3.15 10.25 -16.49
C ARG A 141 -4.59 10.75 -16.62
N ASP A 142 -5.23 10.55 -17.76
CA ASP A 142 -6.59 11.03 -18.01
C ASP A 142 -7.59 10.38 -17.04
N GLU A 143 -7.51 9.06 -16.83
CA GLU A 143 -8.32 8.32 -15.85
C GLU A 143 -8.04 8.80 -14.40
N LEU A 144 -6.79 9.17 -14.10
CA LEU A 144 -6.37 9.68 -12.80
C LEU A 144 -6.80 11.14 -12.56
N GLN A 145 -7.23 11.87 -13.58
CA GLN A 145 -7.80 13.21 -13.43
C GLN A 145 -9.30 13.18 -13.12
N ASP A 146 -9.95 12.03 -13.33
CA ASP A 146 -11.35 11.78 -13.01
C ASP A 146 -11.49 11.22 -11.57
N GLU A 147 -12.44 10.31 -11.35
CA GLU A 147 -12.67 9.65 -10.06
C GLU A 147 -12.14 8.21 -10.10
N LEU A 148 -11.34 7.83 -9.09
CA LEU A 148 -11.02 6.43 -8.82
C LEU A 148 -11.92 5.88 -7.73
N ARG A 149 -12.51 4.71 -7.96
CA ARG A 149 -13.32 3.99 -6.98
C ARG A 149 -12.60 2.77 -6.45
N PHE A 150 -12.44 2.71 -5.14
CA PHE A 150 -11.85 1.59 -4.43
C PHE A 150 -12.87 0.46 -4.19
N PRO A 151 -12.43 -0.80 -4.07
CA PRO A 151 -13.31 -1.94 -3.80
C PRO A 151 -14.12 -1.83 -2.50
N ASN A 152 -13.62 -1.06 -1.52
CA ASN A 152 -14.28 -0.81 -0.26
C ASN A 152 -15.40 0.27 -0.35
N GLY A 153 -15.71 0.76 -1.55
CA GLY A 153 -16.75 1.76 -1.81
C GLY A 153 -16.29 3.21 -1.68
N TRP A 154 -15.05 3.46 -1.25
CA TRP A 154 -14.47 4.80 -1.22
C TRP A 154 -14.10 5.27 -2.62
N ASN A 155 -14.06 6.59 -2.79
CA ASN A 155 -13.66 7.23 -4.02
C ASN A 155 -12.66 8.35 -3.73
N THR A 156 -11.73 8.56 -4.64
CA THR A 156 -10.85 9.73 -4.68
C THR A 156 -11.10 10.48 -5.97
N VAL A 157 -11.30 11.80 -5.87
CA VAL A 157 -11.55 12.68 -7.01
C VAL A 157 -10.25 13.37 -7.37
N ASN A 158 -9.91 13.32 -8.66
CA ASN A 158 -8.66 13.80 -9.23
C ASN A 158 -7.42 13.31 -8.44
N PRO A 159 -7.20 11.98 -8.33
CA PRO A 159 -6.00 11.44 -7.70
C PRO A 159 -4.69 11.97 -8.30
N TRP A 160 -4.70 12.43 -9.56
CA TRP A 160 -3.56 13.06 -10.21
C TRP A 160 -3.03 14.28 -9.45
N ASP A 161 -3.87 15.10 -8.81
CA ASP A 161 -3.42 16.26 -8.04
C ASP A 161 -2.54 15.84 -6.85
N GLU A 162 -2.89 14.72 -6.20
CA GLU A 162 -2.08 14.17 -5.13
C GLU A 162 -0.76 13.60 -5.65
N ILE A 163 -0.82 12.82 -6.72
CA ILE A 163 0.36 12.25 -7.37
C ILE A 163 1.33 13.36 -7.75
N ALA A 164 0.86 14.41 -8.41
CA ALA A 164 1.67 15.54 -8.85
C ALA A 164 2.35 16.26 -7.67
N ARG A 165 1.65 16.44 -6.55
CA ARG A 165 2.19 17.05 -5.34
C ARG A 165 3.26 16.20 -4.65
N ARG A 166 3.11 14.86 -4.66
CA ARG A 166 4.02 13.90 -4.02
C ARG A 166 5.09 13.33 -4.96
N TRP A 167 5.06 13.69 -6.25
CA TRP A 167 5.86 13.05 -7.30
C TRP A 167 7.35 12.97 -6.97
N ASN A 168 7.96 14.11 -6.65
CA ASN A 168 9.40 14.17 -6.40
C ASN A 168 9.80 13.40 -5.15
N ASP A 169 8.94 13.37 -4.13
CA ASP A 169 9.19 12.64 -2.89
C ASP A 169 9.09 11.13 -3.10
N VAL A 170 8.12 10.69 -3.92
CA VAL A 170 7.81 9.27 -4.13
C VAL A 170 8.60 8.65 -5.28
N LEU A 171 8.84 9.35 -6.39
CA LEU A 171 9.48 8.81 -7.60
C LEU A 171 10.82 9.48 -7.94
N GLY A 172 11.18 10.55 -7.25
CA GLY A 172 12.42 11.29 -7.49
C GLY A 172 12.34 12.25 -8.68
N ALA A 173 13.15 13.32 -8.63
CA ALA A 173 13.12 14.41 -9.61
C ALA A 173 13.65 14.03 -11.02
N ALA A 174 14.35 12.90 -11.15
CA ALA A 174 14.94 12.46 -12.42
C ALA A 174 13.92 11.83 -13.38
N ILE A 175 12.73 11.48 -12.88
CA ILE A 175 11.65 10.90 -13.67
C ILE A 175 10.73 12.06 -14.08
N THR A 176 11.09 12.75 -15.16
CA THR A 176 10.43 14.01 -15.56
C THR A 176 9.03 13.77 -16.15
N VAL A 177 8.01 14.37 -15.57
CA VAL A 177 6.68 14.53 -16.18
C VAL A 177 6.83 15.51 -17.35
N SER A 178 6.81 15.01 -18.59
CA SER A 178 6.72 15.91 -19.75
C SER A 178 5.32 16.52 -19.79
N ASN A 179 5.18 17.71 -19.21
CA ASN A 179 3.96 18.52 -19.36
C ASN A 179 3.87 18.98 -20.81
N LYS A 180 3.13 18.25 -21.64
CA LYS A 180 2.50 18.85 -22.82
C LYS A 180 1.26 19.60 -22.36
N GLN A 181 1.45 20.86 -21.96
CA GLN A 181 0.40 21.85 -22.12
C GLN A 181 0.38 22.22 -23.60
N GLY A 182 -0.69 21.85 -24.29
CA GLY A 182 -1.10 22.36 -25.60
C GLY A 182 -2.35 23.19 -25.43
#